data_AF-A0A1Q7ZXT7-F1
#
_entry.id   AF-A0A1Q7ZXT7-F1
#
_cell.length_a   1.000
_cell.length_b   1.000
_cell.length_c   1.000
_cell.angle_alpha   90.00
_cell.angle_beta   90.00
_cell.angle_gamma   90.00
#
_symmetry.space_group_name_H-M   'P 1'
#
loop_
_entity.id
_entity.type
_entity.pdbx_description
1 polymer ?
#
loop_
_entity_poly.entity_id
_entity_poly.type
_entity_poly.pdbx_seq_one_letter_code
_entity_poly.pdbx_strand_id
1 'polypeptide(L)'
;MFVQPPGGEPHEHAGSVHAVDAESALQNARDVYARRGEAVSIWVVQSAGITASTPDDMGPFFDPGNDKPYRHPQFYKVPRGVKV
;
A
#
# COMPACT_ATOMS: atom_id res chain seq x y z
N MET A 1 -11.26 6.36 -1.37
CA MET A 1 -11.81 5.16 -2.07
C MET A 1 -10.66 4.47 -2.80
N PHE A 2 -10.83 3.20 -3.13
CA PHE A 2 -9.85 2.41 -3.86
C PHE A 2 -10.52 1.68 -5.01
N VAL A 3 -9.82 1.52 -6.13
CA VAL A 3 -10.35 0.85 -7.33
C VAL A 3 -9.39 -0.24 -7.78
N GLN A 4 -9.94 -1.29 -8.35
CA GLN A 4 -9.18 -2.38 -8.95
C GLN A 4 -9.52 -2.46 -10.45
N PRO A 5 -8.52 -2.40 -11.34
CA PRO A 5 -8.74 -2.59 -12.77
C PRO A 5 -9.03 -4.06 -13.11
N PRO A 6 -9.52 -4.35 -14.32
CA PRO A 6 -9.64 -5.73 -14.81
C PRO A 6 -8.29 -6.47 -14.71
N GLY A 7 -8.32 -7.76 -14.40
CA GLY A 7 -7.10 -8.59 -14.28
C GLY A 7 -6.71 -8.96 -12.85
N GLY A 8 -7.42 -8.43 -11.85
CA GLY A 8 -7.24 -8.86 -10.46
C GLY A 8 -6.04 -8.23 -9.74
N GLU A 9 -5.54 -7.10 -10.25
CA GLU A 9 -4.49 -6.32 -9.60
C GLU A 9 -4.94 -5.78 -8.23
N PRO A 10 -4.04 -5.38 -7.31
CA PRO A 10 -4.45 -4.80 -6.04
C PRO A 10 -5.34 -3.56 -6.20
N HIS A 11 -6.19 -3.29 -5.21
CA HIS A 11 -6.93 -2.04 -5.13
C HIS A 11 -5.99 -0.86 -4.88
N GLU A 12 -6.04 0.15 -5.74
CA GLU A 12 -5.23 1.36 -5.62
C GLU A 12 -6.06 2.56 -5.21
N HIS A 13 -5.46 3.47 -4.43
CA HIS A 13 -6.14 4.69 -3.99
C HIS A 13 -6.33 5.65 -5.17
N ALA A 14 -7.58 5.84 -5.59
CA ALA A 14 -7.92 6.71 -6.72
C ALA A 14 -8.38 8.11 -6.30
N GLY A 15 -8.67 8.34 -5.02
CA GLY A 15 -9.13 9.65 -4.52
C GLY A 15 -10.15 9.57 -3.39
N SER A 16 -10.75 10.73 -3.08
CA SER A 16 -11.75 10.89 -2.01
C SER A 16 -13.08 11.40 -2.57
N VAL A 17 -14.17 10.99 -1.95
CA VAL A 17 -15.54 11.45 -2.26
C VAL A 17 -16.24 11.84 -0.96
N HIS A 18 -17.10 12.86 -1.03
CA HIS A 18 -18.01 13.19 0.06
C HIS A 18 -19.34 12.48 -0.18
N ALA A 19 -19.91 11.90 0.87
CA ALA A 19 -21.20 11.22 0.85
C ALA A 19 -21.76 11.13 2.27
N VAL A 20 -23.07 10.92 2.38
CA VAL A 20 -23.77 10.80 3.67
C VAL A 20 -23.61 9.42 4.31
N ASP A 21 -23.37 8.39 3.49
CA ASP A 21 -23.18 7.00 3.91
C ASP A 21 -22.31 6.22 2.90
N ALA A 22 -22.03 4.96 3.20
CA ALA A 22 -21.17 4.10 2.38
C ALA A 22 -21.80 3.73 1.03
N GLU A 23 -23.12 3.57 0.96
CA GLU A 23 -23.81 3.22 -0.30
C GLU A 23 -23.75 4.40 -1.27
N SER A 24 -24.05 5.60 -0.80
CA SER A 24 -23.91 6.85 -1.55
C SER A 24 -22.45 7.10 -1.97
N ALA A 25 -21.48 6.77 -1.10
CA ALA A 25 -20.06 6.87 -1.45
C ALA A 25 -19.67 5.92 -2.60
N LEU A 26 -20.20 4.69 -2.61
CA LEU A 26 -19.97 3.73 -3.70
C LEU A 26 -20.57 4.24 -5.02
N GLN A 27 -21.78 4.79 -4.99
CA GLN A 27 -22.43 5.36 -6.17
C GLN A 27 -21.59 6.52 -6.74
N ASN A 28 -21.18 7.46 -5.88
CA ASN A 28 -20.33 8.59 -6.28
C ASN A 28 -18.97 8.12 -6.86
N ALA A 29 -18.33 7.14 -6.22
CA ALA A 29 -17.07 6.57 -6.70
C ALA A 29 -17.24 5.87 -8.06
N ARG A 30 -18.32 5.12 -8.25
CA ARG A 30 -18.63 4.42 -9.51
C ARG A 30 -18.76 5.42 -10.67
N ASP A 31 -19.48 6.51 -10.45
CA ASP A 31 -19.79 7.49 -11.49
C ASP A 31 -18.56 8.26 -11.96
N VAL A 32 -17.53 8.39 -11.12
CA VAL A 32 -16.29 9.09 -11.47
C VAL A 32 -15.22 8.13 -11.99
N TYR A 33 -15.09 6.92 -11.43
CA TYR A 33 -13.90 6.06 -11.63
C TYR A 33 -14.16 4.69 -12.27
N ALA A 34 -15.41 4.27 -12.45
CA ALA A 34 -15.72 3.00 -13.15
C ALA A 34 -16.19 3.21 -14.60
N ARG A 35 -16.01 4.42 -15.14
CA ARG A 35 -16.39 4.69 -16.53
C ARG A 35 -15.55 3.82 -17.47
N ARG A 36 -16.19 3.32 -18.53
CA ARG A 36 -15.54 2.57 -19.63
C ARG A 36 -14.87 1.24 -19.22
N GLY A 37 -15.22 0.69 -18.06
CA GLY A 37 -14.70 -0.60 -17.60
C GLY A 37 -13.28 -0.53 -17.04
N GLU A 38 -12.81 0.66 -16.68
CA GLU A 38 -11.47 0.88 -16.09
C GLU A 38 -11.37 0.34 -14.66
N ALA A 39 -12.50 0.16 -13.96
CA ALA A 39 -12.55 -0.45 -12.63
C ALA A 39 -13.64 -1.54 -12.56
N VAL A 40 -13.28 -2.70 -12.01
CA VAL A 40 -14.18 -3.85 -11.81
C VAL A 40 -14.56 -4.07 -10.35
N SER A 41 -13.87 -3.42 -9.42
CA SER A 41 -14.16 -3.47 -7.99
C SER A 41 -13.80 -2.14 -7.32
N ILE A 42 -14.62 -1.72 -6.36
CA ILE A 42 -14.47 -0.44 -5.64
C ILE A 42 -14.58 -0.70 -4.14
N TRP A 43 -13.64 -0.17 -3.39
CA TRP A 43 -13.72 -0.08 -1.93
C TRP A 43 -13.90 1.36 -1.49
N VAL A 44 -14.81 1.57 -0.55
CA VAL A 44 -14.96 2.83 0.16
C VAL A 44 -14.70 2.59 1.64
N VAL A 45 -14.06 3.57 2.27
CA VAL A 45 -13.78 3.59 3.70
C VAL A 45 -13.94 5.03 4.15
N GLN A 46 -14.53 5.23 5.32
CA GLN A 46 -14.59 6.55 5.93
C GLN A 46 -13.17 6.97 6.33
N SER A 47 -12.81 8.23 6.08
CA SER A 47 -11.48 8.74 6.44
C SER A 47 -11.17 8.56 7.93
N ALA A 48 -12.18 8.68 8.80
CA ALA A 48 -12.04 8.45 10.24
C ALA A 48 -11.71 7.00 10.62
N GLY A 49 -11.95 6.04 9.72
CA GLY A 49 -11.57 4.63 9.89
C GLY A 49 -10.15 4.31 9.46
N ILE A 50 -9.41 5.28 8.90
CA ILE A 50 -8.03 5.09 8.45
C ILE A 50 -7.08 5.59 9.55
N THR A 51 -6.19 4.72 10.01
CA THR A 51 -5.04 5.12 10.83
C THR A 51 -3.84 5.32 9.91
N ALA A 52 -3.22 6.49 9.97
CA ALA A 52 -2.04 6.82 9.18
C ALA A 52 -0.84 7.09 10.08
N SER A 53 0.35 6.72 9.61
CA SER A 53 1.60 7.21 10.20
C SER A 53 1.76 8.70 9.92
N THR A 54 2.48 9.38 10.80
CA THR A 54 2.88 10.77 10.65
C THR A 54 4.24 10.88 9.99
N PRO A 55 4.63 12.06 9.47
CA PRO A 55 5.99 12.29 8.99
C PRO A 55 7.07 11.99 10.04
N ASP A 56 6.76 12.15 11.33
CA ASP A 56 7.71 11.90 12.43
C ASP A 56 7.95 10.41 12.68
N ASP A 57 7.01 9.53 12.27
CA ASP A 57 7.15 8.08 12.37
C ASP A 57 8.13 7.49 11.32
N MET A 58 8.54 8.30 10.33
CA MET A 58 9.36 7.83 9.20
C MET A 58 10.73 7.27 9.60
N GLY A 59 11.37 7.78 10.65
CA GLY A 59 12.62 7.19 11.14
C GLY A 59 12.36 5.82 11.78
N PRO A 60 11.63 5.77 12.91
CA PRO A 60 11.44 4.55 13.69
C PRO A 60 10.80 3.38 12.91
N PHE A 61 9.87 3.66 11.98
CA PHE A 61 9.18 2.60 11.24
C PHE A 61 10.00 2.03 10.09
N PHE A 62 10.94 2.79 9.53
CA PHE A 62 11.63 2.42 8.30
C PHE A 62 13.14 2.24 8.49
N ASP A 63 13.73 2.57 9.64
CA ASP A 63 15.14 2.33 9.93
C ASP A 63 15.44 0.92 10.49
N PRO A 64 16.58 0.29 10.09
CA PRO A 64 17.58 0.75 9.14
C PRO A 64 17.30 0.11 7.76
N GLY A 65 16.06 0.18 7.25
CA GLY A 65 15.67 -0.45 5.98
C GLY A 65 16.58 -0.07 4.81
N ASN A 66 17.06 1.18 4.80
CA ASN A 66 18.04 1.70 3.82
C ASN A 66 19.50 1.45 4.20
N ASP A 67 19.80 1.20 5.47
CA ASP A 67 21.16 1.12 6.04
C ASP A 67 21.63 -0.32 6.26
N LYS A 68 20.94 -1.31 5.67
CA LYS A 68 21.42 -2.69 5.61
C LYS A 68 22.27 -2.88 4.34
N PRO A 69 23.61 -2.72 4.39
CA PRO A 69 24.45 -3.20 3.31
C PRO A 69 24.18 -4.69 3.10
N TYR A 70 23.99 -5.08 1.85
CA TYR A 70 23.82 -6.47 1.46
C TYR A 70 24.92 -7.31 2.12
N ARG A 71 24.55 -8.31 2.93
CA ARG A 71 25.50 -9.18 3.61
C ARG A 71 26.14 -10.11 2.58
N HIS A 72 27.22 -9.66 1.95
CA HIS A 72 27.99 -10.50 1.04
C HIS A 72 28.54 -11.71 1.83
N PRO A 73 28.48 -12.94 1.30
CA PRO A 73 28.98 -14.14 1.97
C PRO A 73 30.44 -14.01 2.47
N GLN A 74 31.22 -13.14 1.83
CA GLN A 74 32.60 -12.82 2.17
C GLN A 74 32.77 -12.09 3.51
N PHE A 75 31.70 -11.50 4.07
CA PHE A 75 31.73 -10.80 5.36
C PHE A 75 31.54 -11.73 6.56
N TYR A 76 31.20 -13.00 6.36
CA TYR A 76 31.25 -13.98 7.44
C TYR A 76 32.69 -14.42 7.68
N LYS A 77 33.21 -14.20 8.89
CA LYS A 77 34.45 -14.83 9.33
C LYS A 77 34.18 -16.33 9.46
N VAL A 78 34.59 -17.10 8.46
CA VAL A 78 34.57 -18.56 8.53
C VAL A 78 35.59 -19.00 9.59
N PRO A 79 35.18 -19.74 10.63
CA PRO A 79 36.11 -20.26 11.62
C PRO A 79 37.19 -21.11 10.96
N ARG A 80 38.43 -21.00 11.48
CA ARG A 80 39.58 -21.73 10.93
C ARG A 80 39.33 -23.23 11.06
N GLY A 81 39.03 -23.92 9.95
CA GLY A 81 38.76 -25.36 9.92
C GLY A 81 37.61 -25.79 9.00
N VAL A 82 36.79 -24.86 8.50
CA VAL A 82 35.76 -25.19 7.51
C VAL A 82 36.38 -25.14 6.11
N LYS A 83 36.34 -26.26 5.37
CA LYS A 83 36.69 -26.29 3.95
C LYS A 83 35.43 -25.97 3.13
N VAL A 84 35.57 -25.05 2.17
CA VAL A 84 34.58 -24.81 1.11
C VAL A 84 34.72 -25.89 0.05
#